data_AF-A0A4Z1IQW5-F1
#
_entry.id   AF-A0A4Z1IQW5-F1
#
_cell.length_a   1.000
_cell.length_b   1.000
_cell.length_c   1.000
_cell.angle_alpha   90.00
_cell.angle_beta   90.00
_cell.angle_gamma   90.00
#
_symmetry.space_group_name_H-M   'P 1'
#
loop_
_entity.id
_entity.type
_entity.pdbx_description
1 polymer ?
#
loop_
_entity_poly.entity_id
_entity_poly.type
_entity_poly.pdbx_seq_one_letter_code
_entity_poly.pdbx_strand_id
1 'polypeptide(L)'
;MKRNPRKLKWTKAFRKAAGKEMVVDSTLNFSARRNVPVRYNREHIATTLKAMQRVSEIRARRERVFYKKRMEGNVARQREANRKLVAENEHLLPKMRGSEKKRLEELGEEVNELDLEREQRSVFGKQKIRLKELVDGGVEEADDMEMDD
;
A
#
# COMPACT_ATOMS: atom_id res chain seq x y z
N MET A 1 2.79 38.64 -4.25
CA MET A 1 2.12 37.75 -5.24
C MET A 1 0.94 37.04 -4.57
N LYS A 2 -0.32 37.29 -4.97
CA LYS A 2 -1.53 36.70 -4.34
C LYS A 2 -1.87 35.34 -4.98
N ARG A 3 -1.14 34.29 -4.63
CA ARG A 3 -1.36 32.95 -5.20
C ARG A 3 -2.47 32.18 -4.46
N ASN A 4 -3.29 31.44 -5.21
CA ASN A 4 -4.37 30.62 -4.64
C ASN A 4 -3.82 29.29 -4.07
N PRO A 5 -3.88 29.04 -2.75
CA PRO A 5 -3.34 27.83 -2.13
C PRO A 5 -3.98 26.55 -2.66
N ARG A 6 -5.25 26.58 -3.10
CA ARG A 6 -5.94 25.41 -3.69
C ARG A 6 -5.42 25.03 -5.08
N LYS A 7 -4.54 25.82 -5.68
CA LYS A 7 -3.87 25.50 -6.95
C LYS A 7 -2.39 25.14 -6.77
N LEU A 8 -1.83 25.34 -5.58
CA LEU A 8 -0.42 25.05 -5.26
C LEU A 8 -0.29 23.60 -4.78
N LYS A 9 0.29 22.74 -5.61
CA LYS A 9 0.32 21.27 -5.44
C LYS A 9 0.93 20.78 -4.10
N TRP A 10 1.84 21.55 -3.51
CA TRP A 10 2.54 21.20 -2.27
C TRP A 10 1.73 21.49 -1.00
N THR A 11 0.70 22.34 -1.09
CA THR A 11 -0.06 22.78 0.08
C THR A 11 -1.07 21.71 0.55
N LYS A 12 -1.39 21.72 1.84
CA LYS A 12 -2.45 20.88 2.41
C LYS A 12 -3.84 21.22 1.85
N ALA A 13 -4.09 22.50 1.55
CA ALA A 13 -5.35 22.94 0.96
C ALA A 13 -5.60 22.29 -0.40
N PHE A 14 -4.60 22.28 -1.29
CA PHE A 14 -4.69 21.54 -2.56
C PHE A 14 -4.86 20.05 -2.32
N ARG A 15 -4.04 19.45 -1.44
CA ARG A 15 -4.06 18.00 -1.18
C ARG A 15 -5.42 17.51 -0.69
N LYS A 16 -6.07 18.24 0.22
CA LYS A 16 -7.43 17.94 0.69
C LYS A 16 -8.47 18.09 -0.42
N ALA A 17 -8.43 19.18 -1.18
CA ALA A 17 -9.38 19.43 -2.26
C ALA A 17 -9.25 18.43 -3.43
N ALA A 18 -8.03 17.96 -3.71
CA ALA A 18 -7.73 17.01 -4.77
C ALA A 18 -7.80 15.54 -4.32
N GLY A 19 -8.33 15.24 -3.12
CA GLY A 19 -8.47 13.87 -2.62
C GLY A 19 -7.16 13.15 -2.31
N LYS A 20 -6.05 13.88 -2.07
CA LYS A 20 -4.74 13.31 -1.70
C LYS A 20 -4.60 13.07 -0.19
N GLU A 21 -5.56 13.51 0.60
CA GLU A 21 -5.61 13.28 2.05
C GLU A 21 -7.02 12.87 2.45
N MET A 22 -7.12 12.16 3.55
CA MET A 22 -8.40 11.81 4.15
C MET A 22 -9.02 13.06 4.78
N VAL A 23 -10.19 13.48 4.29
CA VAL A 23 -10.88 14.72 4.71
C VAL A 23 -12.11 14.45 5.56
N VAL A 24 -12.85 13.38 5.28
CA VAL A 24 -14.10 13.03 5.98
C VAL A 24 -13.82 11.84 6.88
N ASP A 25 -13.42 12.11 8.12
CA ASP A 25 -13.15 11.07 9.12
C ASP A 25 -13.52 11.54 10.54
N SER A 26 -14.03 10.62 11.35
CA SER A 26 -14.48 10.93 12.71
C SER A 26 -13.33 11.38 13.63
N THR A 27 -12.08 10.99 13.35
CA THR A 27 -10.94 11.43 14.17
C THR A 27 -10.66 12.93 14.05
N LEU A 28 -11.09 13.57 12.96
CA LEU A 28 -10.86 15.00 12.73
C LEU A 28 -11.79 15.88 13.59
N ASN A 29 -12.96 15.38 13.99
CA ASN A 29 -13.93 16.12 14.79
C ASN A 29 -13.44 16.44 16.21
N PHE A 30 -12.47 15.68 16.73
CA PHE A 30 -11.86 15.95 18.04
C PHE A 30 -11.05 17.25 18.08
N SER A 31 -10.65 17.80 16.92
CA SER A 31 -9.89 19.05 16.81
C SER A 31 -10.77 20.32 16.76
N ALA A 32 -12.09 20.19 16.96
CA ALA A 32 -13.01 21.32 16.92
C ALA A 32 -12.69 22.37 18.00
N ARG A 33 -12.68 23.64 17.61
CA ARG A 33 -12.54 24.77 18.54
C ARG A 33 -13.71 24.81 19.50
N ARG A 34 -13.44 24.84 20.80
CA ARG A 34 -14.45 25.01 21.86
C ARG A 34 -14.52 26.48 22.24
N ASN A 35 -15.71 27.07 22.16
CA ASN A 35 -15.94 28.48 22.50
C ASN A 35 -16.41 28.68 23.95
N VAL A 36 -16.78 27.59 24.64
CA VAL A 36 -17.20 27.61 26.05
C VAL A 36 -16.11 26.91 26.88
N PRO A 37 -15.50 27.59 27.86
CA PRO A 37 -14.54 26.98 28.76
C PRO A 37 -15.23 26.06 29.77
N VAL A 38 -14.52 25.04 30.22
CA VAL A 38 -14.97 24.13 31.29
C VAL A 38 -14.03 24.32 32.48
N ARG A 39 -14.57 24.19 33.70
CA ARG A 39 -13.77 24.27 34.93
C ARG A 39 -12.76 23.12 34.96
N TYR A 40 -11.56 23.39 35.48
CA TYR A 40 -10.51 22.38 35.62
C TYR A 40 -11.01 21.18 36.44
N ASN A 41 -10.83 19.98 35.89
CA ASN A 41 -10.97 18.71 36.59
C ASN A 41 -9.80 17.80 36.18
N ARG A 42 -9.06 17.29 37.17
CA ARG A 42 -7.87 16.47 36.97
C ARG A 42 -8.18 15.16 36.22
N GLU A 43 -9.29 14.51 36.54
CA GLU A 43 -9.71 13.26 35.89
C GLU A 43 -10.08 13.51 34.43
N HIS A 44 -10.75 14.64 34.15
CA HIS A 44 -11.08 15.04 32.78
C HIS A 44 -9.84 15.28 31.92
N ILE A 45 -8.82 15.94 32.45
CA ILE A 45 -7.57 16.19 31.72
C ILE A 45 -6.79 14.89 31.53
N ALA A 46 -6.68 14.06 32.56
CA ALA A 46 -5.98 12.77 32.46
C ALA A 46 -6.62 11.84 31.42
N THR A 47 -7.95 11.77 31.36
CA THR A 47 -8.68 11.00 30.34
C THR A 47 -8.52 11.61 28.95
N THR A 48 -8.55 12.94 28.83
CA THR A 48 -8.35 13.65 27.55
C THR A 48 -6.96 13.38 26.97
N LEU A 49 -5.90 13.41 27.78
CA LEU A 49 -4.54 13.12 27.32
C LEU A 49 -4.41 11.69 26.78
N LYS A 50 -4.98 10.70 27.47
CA LYS A 50 -5.04 9.31 27.00
C LYS A 50 -5.83 9.18 25.69
N ALA A 51 -6.99 9.84 25.61
CA ALA A 51 -7.82 9.84 24.41
C ALA A 51 -7.12 10.49 23.22
N MET A 52 -6.39 11.59 23.42
CA MET A 52 -5.62 12.27 22.36
C MET A 52 -4.58 11.36 21.73
N GLN A 53 -3.81 10.61 22.54
CA GLN A 53 -2.84 9.64 22.04
C GLN A 53 -3.53 8.57 21.20
N ARG A 54 -4.62 7.99 21.73
CA ARG A 54 -5.36 6.95 21.05
C ARG A 54 -5.97 7.42 19.71
N VAL A 55 -6.54 8.61 19.68
CA VAL A 55 -7.11 9.21 18.46
C VAL A 55 -6.02 9.44 17.41
N SER A 56 -4.82 9.90 17.82
CA SER A 56 -3.68 10.09 16.92
C SER A 56 -3.25 8.79 16.24
N GLU A 57 -3.14 7.69 16.99
CA GLU A 57 -2.80 6.36 16.46
C GLU A 57 -3.84 5.87 15.44
N ILE A 58 -5.13 6.01 15.77
CA ILE A 58 -6.22 5.60 14.89
C ILE A 58 -6.18 6.42 13.60
N ARG A 59 -5.96 7.73 13.71
CA ARG A 59 -5.84 8.63 12.56
C ARG A 59 -4.67 8.22 11.67
N ALA A 60 -3.47 8.02 12.22
CA ALA A 60 -2.29 7.62 11.45
C ALA A 60 -2.52 6.27 10.72
N ARG A 61 -3.16 5.31 11.38
CA ARG A 61 -3.53 4.02 10.78
C ARG A 61 -4.52 4.19 9.63
N ARG A 62 -5.56 5.01 9.78
CA ARG A 62 -6.54 5.28 8.72
C ARG A 62 -5.93 6.06 7.55
N GLU A 63 -5.09 7.05 7.81
CA GLU A 63 -4.34 7.79 6.78
C GLU A 63 -3.44 6.84 5.96
N ARG A 64 -2.78 5.87 6.61
CA ARG A 64 -1.99 4.83 5.94
C ARG A 64 -2.85 3.96 5.02
N VAL A 65 -4.03 3.53 5.48
CA VAL A 65 -4.97 2.75 4.66
C VAL A 65 -5.45 3.55 3.46
N PHE A 66 -5.80 4.83 3.65
CA PHE A 66 -6.19 5.73 2.57
C PHE A 66 -5.09 5.87 1.52
N TYR A 67 -3.83 6.02 1.96
CA TYR A 67 -2.68 6.05 1.06
C TYR A 67 -2.55 4.75 0.25
N LYS A 68 -2.64 3.59 0.91
CA LYS A 68 -2.55 2.28 0.25
C LYS A 68 -3.60 2.13 -0.84
N LYS A 69 -4.88 2.40 -0.52
CA LYS A 69 -5.98 2.34 -1.49
C LYS A 69 -5.78 3.30 -2.67
N ARG A 70 -5.25 4.50 -2.43
CA ARG A 70 -4.97 5.46 -3.51
C ARG A 70 -3.84 5.01 -4.43
N MET A 71 -2.85 4.30 -3.89
CA MET A 71 -1.70 3.82 -4.66
C MET A 71 -1.92 2.42 -5.26
N GLU A 72 -3.05 1.81 -4.96
CA GLU A 72 -3.49 0.55 -5.55
C GLU A 72 -3.54 0.67 -7.09
N GLY A 73 -3.09 -0.38 -7.78
CA GLY A 73 -3.02 -0.42 -9.25
C GLY A 73 -1.84 0.32 -9.89
N ASN A 74 -1.04 1.10 -9.14
CA ASN A 74 0.21 1.67 -9.69
C ASN A 74 1.18 0.58 -10.15
N VAL A 75 1.31 -0.51 -9.38
CA VAL A 75 2.20 -1.63 -9.69
C VAL A 75 1.77 -2.32 -10.99
N ALA A 76 0.47 -2.54 -11.18
CA ALA A 76 -0.07 -3.13 -12.41
C ALA A 76 0.20 -2.25 -13.63
N ARG A 77 -0.07 -0.94 -13.53
CA ARG A 77 0.26 0.04 -14.59
C ARG A 77 1.76 0.10 -14.87
N GLN A 78 2.59 0.02 -13.85
CA GLN A 78 4.04 -0.01 -14.02
C GLN A 78 4.49 -1.29 -14.73
N ARG A 79 3.94 -2.45 -14.38
CA ARG A 79 4.24 -3.73 -15.05
C ARG A 79 3.83 -3.69 -16.52
N GLU A 80 2.67 -3.14 -16.83
CA GLU A 80 2.22 -2.95 -18.22
C GLU A 80 3.14 -2.00 -18.99
N ALA A 81 3.50 -0.85 -18.41
CA ALA A 81 4.44 0.08 -19.00
C ALA A 81 5.82 -0.54 -19.23
N ASN A 82 6.31 -1.35 -18.28
CA ASN A 82 7.57 -2.06 -18.41
C ASN A 82 7.52 -3.11 -19.52
N ARG A 83 6.43 -3.88 -19.63
CA ARG A 83 6.23 -4.84 -20.74
C ARG A 83 6.27 -4.14 -22.10
N LYS A 84 5.58 -3.00 -22.20
CA LYS A 84 5.61 -2.17 -23.41
C LYS A 84 7.02 -1.65 -23.72
N LEU A 85 7.74 -1.15 -22.71
CA LEU A 85 9.10 -0.66 -22.86
C LEU A 85 10.06 -1.73 -23.40
N VAL A 86 9.96 -2.95 -22.87
CA VAL A 86 10.77 -4.10 -23.30
C VAL A 86 10.46 -4.48 -24.74
N ALA A 87 9.18 -4.53 -25.11
CA ALA A 87 8.78 -4.85 -26.48
C ALA A 87 9.27 -3.82 -27.51
N GLU A 88 9.23 -2.52 -27.17
CA GLU A 88 9.71 -1.45 -28.04
C GLU A 88 11.25 -1.40 -28.14
N ASN A 89 11.94 -1.72 -27.04
CA ASN A 89 13.40 -1.58 -26.92
C ASN A 89 14.12 -2.93 -26.83
N GLU A 90 13.60 -3.96 -27.51
CA GLU A 90 14.15 -5.31 -27.45
C GLU A 90 15.64 -5.35 -27.88
N HIS A 91 16.01 -4.49 -28.82
CA HIS A 91 17.37 -4.37 -29.36
C HIS A 91 18.43 -3.92 -28.34
N LEU A 92 18.05 -3.30 -27.22
CA LEU A 92 18.97 -2.90 -26.15
C LEU A 92 19.28 -4.06 -25.19
N LEU A 93 18.53 -5.16 -25.27
CA LEU A 93 18.76 -6.32 -24.42
C LEU A 93 19.92 -7.16 -24.96
N PRO A 94 20.80 -7.67 -24.07
CA PRO A 94 21.83 -8.62 -24.48
C PRO A 94 21.19 -9.86 -25.11
N LYS A 95 21.60 -10.20 -26.34
CA LYS A 95 21.14 -11.44 -26.98
C LYS A 95 21.89 -12.61 -26.35
N MET A 96 21.22 -13.35 -25.48
CA MET A 96 21.74 -14.61 -24.92
C MET A 96 21.84 -15.67 -26.03
N ARG A 97 22.88 -16.52 -26.01
CA ARG A 97 22.94 -17.66 -26.93
C ARG A 97 21.89 -18.71 -26.54
N GLY A 98 21.31 -19.40 -27.51
CA GLY A 98 20.29 -20.42 -27.25
C GLY A 98 20.74 -21.55 -26.31
N SER A 99 22.04 -21.89 -26.30
CA SER A 99 22.64 -22.84 -25.36
C SER A 99 22.71 -22.31 -23.92
N GLU A 100 22.89 -21.00 -23.73
CA GLU A 100 22.91 -20.36 -22.42
C GLU A 100 21.48 -20.24 -21.87
N LYS A 101 20.51 -19.90 -22.73
CA LYS A 101 19.09 -19.89 -22.38
C LYS A 101 18.62 -21.27 -21.92
N LYS A 102 18.94 -22.32 -22.68
CA LYS A 102 18.61 -23.71 -22.32
C LYS A 102 19.31 -24.17 -21.04
N ARG A 103 20.56 -23.74 -20.82
CA ARG A 103 21.31 -24.03 -19.59
C ARG A 103 20.74 -23.32 -18.36
N LEU A 104 20.30 -22.07 -18.49
CA LEU A 104 19.61 -21.34 -17.41
C LEU A 104 18.25 -21.96 -17.08
N GLU A 105 17.51 -22.40 -18.10
CA GLU A 105 16.20 -23.06 -17.95
C GLU A 105 16.34 -24.45 -17.30
N GLU A 106 17.39 -25.22 -17.64
CA GLU A 106 17.74 -26.50 -16.99
C GLU A 106 18.32 -26.33 -15.59
N LEU A 107 19.04 -25.23 -15.30
CA LEU A 107 19.52 -24.92 -13.95
C LEU A 107 18.40 -24.52 -12.98
N GLY A 108 17.20 -24.21 -13.48
CA GLY A 108 16.08 -23.83 -12.63
C GLY A 108 16.42 -22.65 -11.73
N GLU A 109 17.18 -21.67 -12.21
CA GLU A 109 17.31 -20.39 -11.51
C GLU A 109 15.95 -19.69 -11.60
N GLU A 110 15.06 -20.07 -10.69
CA GLU A 110 13.89 -19.32 -10.26
C GLU A 110 14.35 -17.87 -10.05
N VAL A 111 14.02 -17.00 -11.00
CA VAL A 111 14.38 -15.58 -10.95
C VAL A 111 13.57 -14.95 -9.83
N ASN A 112 14.11 -15.02 -8.61
CA ASN A 112 13.55 -14.56 -7.35
C ASN A 112 12.08 -14.95 -7.15
N GLU A 113 11.83 -15.96 -6.32
CA GLU A 113 10.65 -15.96 -5.46
C GLU A 113 10.63 -14.61 -4.70
N LEU A 114 10.00 -13.60 -5.28
CA LEU A 114 9.42 -12.53 -4.49
C LEU A 114 8.24 -13.20 -3.80
N ASP A 115 8.48 -13.70 -2.58
CA ASP A 115 7.44 -14.09 -1.65
C ASP A 115 6.44 -12.92 -1.52
N LEU A 116 5.45 -12.90 -2.39
CA LEU A 116 4.31 -12.01 -2.28
C LEU A 116 3.39 -12.63 -1.24
N GLU A 117 3.82 -12.58 0.03
CA GLU A 117 3.00 -12.99 1.17
C GLU A 117 1.70 -12.16 1.17
N ARG A 118 0.62 -12.76 0.68
CA ARG A 118 -0.70 -12.15 0.68
C ARG A 118 -1.40 -12.56 1.96
N GLU A 119 -1.24 -11.77 3.03
CA GLU A 119 -2.01 -11.96 4.26
C GLU A 119 -3.49 -11.63 4.02
N GLN A 120 -4.31 -12.67 3.76
CA GLN A 120 -5.77 -12.55 3.85
C GLN A 120 -6.19 -12.67 5.32
N ARG A 121 -7.06 -11.75 5.77
CA ARG A 121 -7.68 -11.86 7.10
C ARG A 121 -8.95 -12.70 6.95
N SER A 122 -8.86 -13.98 7.31
CA SER A 122 -10.04 -14.84 7.49
C SER A 122 -10.57 -14.71 8.92
N VAL A 123 -11.85 -15.05 9.11
CA VAL A 123 -12.55 -15.01 10.41
C VAL A 123 -11.89 -15.95 11.44
N PHE A 124 -11.14 -16.96 10.98
CA PHE A 124 -10.49 -17.99 11.81
C PHE A 124 -8.97 -17.87 11.94
N GLY A 125 -8.33 -16.81 11.44
CA GLY A 125 -6.88 -16.60 11.59
C GLY A 125 -6.20 -16.09 10.31
N LYS A 126 -4.88 -16.00 10.37
CA LYS A 126 -4.04 -15.65 9.21
C LYS A 126 -3.80 -16.92 8.40
N GLN A 127 -4.27 -16.97 7.16
CA GLN A 127 -3.90 -18.00 6.21
C GLN A 127 -2.82 -17.45 5.27
N LYS A 128 -1.72 -18.20 5.13
CA LYS A 128 -0.67 -17.91 4.15
C LYS A 128 -0.96 -18.75 2.91
N ILE A 129 -1.11 -18.11 1.75
CA ILE A 129 -1.23 -18.79 0.46
C ILE A 129 0.02 -18.44 -0.33
N ARG A 130 0.76 -19.47 -0.75
CA ARG A 130 1.92 -19.33 -1.64
C ARG A 130 1.42 -19.36 -3.08
N LEU A 131 1.84 -18.38 -3.87
CA LEU A 131 1.37 -18.19 -5.23
C LEU A 131 2.59 -18.25 -6.15
N LYS A 132 2.65 -19.22 -7.07
CA LYS A 132 3.74 -19.34 -8.04
C LYS A 132 3.32 -18.72 -9.37
N GLU A 133 4.15 -17.82 -9.90
CA GLU A 133 3.97 -17.23 -11.22
C GLU A 133 4.69 -18.13 -12.24
N LEU A 134 3.93 -18.78 -13.13
CA LEU A 134 4.44 -19.66 -14.17
C LEU A 134 5.02 -18.86 -15.34
N VAL A 135 5.94 -19.47 -16.09
CA VAL A 135 6.67 -18.85 -17.21
C VAL A 135 5.74 -18.31 -18.31
N ASP A 136 4.55 -18.89 -18.47
CA ASP A 136 3.51 -18.41 -19.41
C ASP A 136 2.57 -17.33 -18.85
N GLY A 137 2.88 -16.76 -17.67
CA GLY A 137 2.08 -15.71 -17.02
C GLY A 137 0.78 -16.23 -16.39
N GLY A 138 0.61 -17.55 -16.30
CA GLY A 138 -0.37 -18.21 -15.46
C GLY A 138 0.03 -18.14 -14.00
N VAL A 139 -0.95 -18.13 -13.11
CA VAL A 139 -0.74 -18.16 -11.67
C VAL A 139 -1.27 -19.49 -11.17
N GLU A 140 -0.40 -20.36 -10.67
CA GLU A 140 -0.81 -21.58 -9.97
C GLU A 140 -0.84 -21.30 -8.46
N GLU A 141 -2.02 -21.54 -7.87
CA GLU A 141 -2.16 -21.63 -6.41
C GLU A 141 -1.50 -22.95 -5.98
N ALA A 142 -0.39 -22.86 -5.26
CA ALA A 142 0.24 -24.05 -4.69
C ALA A 142 -0.58 -24.43 -3.45
N ASP A 143 -1.53 -25.36 -3.62
CA ASP A 143 -2.29 -26.00 -2.55
C ASP A 143 -1.41 -26.99 -1.77
N ASP A 144 -0.36 -26.50 -1.10
CA ASP A 144 0.25 -27.24 0.00
C ASP A 144 -0.60 -27.02 1.25
N MET A 145 -1.71 -27.78 1.36
CA MET A 145 -2.38 -27.99 2.65
C MET A 145 -1.53 -28.93 3.51
N GLU A 146 -0.44 -28.41 4.07
CA GLU A 146 0.18 -29.01 5.25
C GLU A 146 -0.70 -28.64 6.45
N MET A 147 -1.63 -29.54 6.79
CA MET A 147 -2.35 -29.53 8.05
C MET A 147 -1.40 -30.10 9.11
N ASP A 148 -0.76 -29.23 9.88
CA ASP A 148 -0.14 -29.63 11.15
C ASP A 148 -1.27 -29.88 12.17
N ASP A 149 -1.36 -31.11 12.68
CA ASP A 149 -2.22 -31.53 13.81
C ASP A 149 -1.82 -30.86 15.15
#